data_AF-A0AA41DEL7-F1
#
_entry.id   AF-A0AA41DEL7-F1
#
_cell.length_a   1.000
_cell.length_b   1.000
_cell.length_c   1.000
_cell.angle_alpha   90.00
_cell.angle_beta   90.00
_cell.angle_gamma   90.00
#
_symmetry.space_group_name_H-M   'P 1'
#
loop_
_entity.id
_entity.type
_entity.pdbx_description
1 polymer ?
#
loop_
_entity_poly.entity_id
_entity_poly.type
_entity_poly.pdbx_seq_one_letter_code
_entity_poly.pdbx_strand_id
1 'polypeptide(L)'
;MTNLAIGAAMVSPVIGFLLALIQRPTVRRVGLIMVILAPLLAFTLFLASARPGPLGYFAWWLTGLVMLAPFFAVWTTLTLIGFSAGRWSLR
;
A
#
# COMPACT_ATOMS: atom_id res chain seq x y z
N MET A 1 16.99 -11.41 3.20
CA MET A 1 15.69 -11.00 2.62
C MET A 1 14.74 -10.34 3.64
N THR A 2 14.90 -10.58 4.94
CA THR A 2 14.08 -9.98 6.03
C THR A 2 14.18 -8.45 6.16
N ASN A 3 15.36 -7.85 5.93
CA ASN A 3 15.56 -6.40 6.10
C ASN A 3 14.76 -5.53 5.10
N LEU A 4 14.53 -6.03 3.88
CA LEU A 4 13.75 -5.32 2.86
C LEU A 4 12.24 -5.31 3.17
N ALA A 5 11.72 -6.41 3.71
CA ALA A 5 10.30 -6.50 4.10
C ALA A 5 9.99 -5.58 5.29
N ILE A 6 10.91 -5.52 6.27
CA ILE A 6 10.81 -4.61 7.42
C ILE A 6 10.91 -3.15 6.96
N GLY A 7 11.85 -2.84 6.08
CA GLY A 7 11.99 -1.51 5.48
C GLY A 7 10.73 -1.08 4.72
N ALA A 8 10.18 -1.95 3.87
CA ALA A 8 8.94 -1.66 3.15
C ALA A 8 7.75 -1.47 4.10
N ALA A 9 7.62 -2.28 5.14
CA ALA A 9 6.56 -2.14 6.14
C ALA A 9 6.66 -0.81 6.92
N MET A 10 7.87 -0.33 7.20
CA MET A 10 8.13 0.93 7.90
C MET A 10 7.91 2.18 7.04
N VAL A 11 8.00 2.06 5.70
CA VAL A 11 7.78 3.17 4.78
C VAL A 11 6.31 3.63 4.78
N SER A 12 5.37 2.68 4.88
CA SER A 12 3.92 2.96 4.91
C SER A 12 3.47 3.97 5.99
N PRO A 13 3.77 3.76 7.29
CA PRO A 13 3.34 4.69 8.34
C PRO A 13 4.04 6.05 8.24
N VAL A 14 5.32 6.08 7.81
CA VAL A 14 6.05 7.35 7.62
C VAL A 14 5.42 8.17 6.51
N ILE A 15 5.10 7.56 5.36
CA ILE A 15 4.41 8.25 4.27
C ILE A 15 3.02 8.72 4.71
N GLY A 16 2.28 7.90 5.45
CA GLY A 16 0.99 8.27 6.03
C GLY A 16 1.11 9.54 6.89
N PHE A 17 2.12 9.59 7.76
CA PHE A 17 2.41 10.76 8.59
C PHE A 17 2.75 12.01 7.77
N LEU A 18 3.63 11.88 6.77
CA LEU A 18 4.01 12.99 5.89
C LEU A 18 2.81 13.54 5.10
N LEU A 19 1.92 12.67 4.62
CA LEU A 19 0.70 13.09 3.93
C LEU A 19 -0.21 13.90 4.85
N ALA A 20 -0.26 13.60 6.14
CA ALA A 20 -1.07 14.35 7.09
C ALA A 20 -0.60 15.82 7.23
N LEU A 21 0.71 16.07 7.03
CA LEU A 21 1.33 17.40 7.04
C LEU A 21 0.96 18.27 5.82
N ILE A 22 0.42 17.68 4.76
CA ILE A 22 0.00 18.42 3.57
C ILE A 22 -1.22 19.30 3.90
N GLN A 23 -1.06 20.62 3.75
CA GLN A 23 -2.11 21.59 4.04
C GLN A 23 -3.28 21.54 3.04
N ARG A 24 -3.01 21.18 1.77
CA ARG A 24 -4.04 21.09 0.73
C ARG A 24 -4.88 19.81 0.89
N PRO A 25 -6.19 19.89 1.21
CA PRO A 25 -7.00 18.73 1.54
C PRO A 25 -7.20 17.77 0.37
N THR A 26 -7.31 18.29 -0.86
CA THR A 26 -7.46 17.47 -2.08
C THR A 26 -6.20 16.65 -2.35
N VAL A 27 -5.04 17.30 -2.33
CA VAL A 27 -3.74 16.63 -2.55
C VAL A 27 -3.50 15.58 -1.46
N ARG A 28 -3.84 15.90 -0.22
CA ARG A 28 -3.74 14.95 0.91
C ARG A 28 -4.61 13.71 0.71
N ARG A 29 -5.87 13.86 0.30
CA ARG A 29 -6.78 12.72 0.05
C ARG A 29 -6.32 11.88 -1.12
N VAL A 30 -5.96 12.51 -2.24
CA VAL A 30 -5.47 11.81 -3.43
C VAL A 30 -4.17 11.06 -3.11
N GLY A 31 -3.26 11.70 -2.37
CA GLY A 31 -2.01 11.08 -1.91
C GLY A 31 -2.26 9.86 -1.02
N LEU A 32 -3.20 9.94 -0.07
CA LEU A 32 -3.57 8.81 0.78
C LEU A 32 -4.09 7.62 -0.05
N ILE A 33 -5.01 7.88 -0.98
CA ILE A 33 -5.59 6.85 -1.84
C ILE A 33 -4.50 6.21 -2.70
N MET A 34 -3.62 7.02 -3.30
CA MET A 34 -2.50 6.52 -4.11
C MET A 34 -1.55 5.63 -3.29
N VAL A 35 -1.23 6.00 -2.05
CA VAL A 35 -0.34 5.21 -1.18
C VAL A 35 -0.98 3.90 -0.73
N ILE A 36 -2.29 3.91 -0.48
CA ILE A 36 -3.06 2.70 -0.17
C ILE A 36 -3.09 1.74 -1.37
N LEU A 37 -3.26 2.28 -2.58
CA LEU A 37 -3.33 1.49 -3.82
C LEU A 37 -1.97 1.12 -4.41
N ALA A 38 -0.89 1.79 -4.01
CA ALA A 38 0.46 1.57 -4.54
C ALA A 38 0.91 0.09 -4.54
N PRO A 39 0.79 -0.68 -3.43
CA PRO A 39 1.17 -2.08 -3.46
C PRO A 39 0.29 -2.92 -4.41
N LEU A 40 -0.97 -2.52 -4.64
CA LEU A 40 -1.88 -3.27 -5.51
C LEU A 40 -1.51 -3.06 -6.97
N LEU A 41 -1.16 -1.82 -7.31
CA LEU A 41 -0.59 -1.46 -8.61
C LEU A 41 0.73 -2.17 -8.87
N ALA A 42 1.68 -2.10 -7.92
CA ALA A 42 2.97 -2.79 -8.04
C ALA A 42 2.79 -4.29 -8.22
N PHE A 43 1.88 -4.90 -7.45
CA PHE A 43 1.57 -6.31 -7.57
C PHE A 43 0.94 -6.69 -8.92
N THR A 44 -0.03 -5.89 -9.37
CA THR A 44 -0.71 -6.12 -10.66
C THR A 44 0.28 -6.02 -11.82
N LEU A 45 1.20 -5.04 -11.79
CA LEU A 45 2.27 -4.91 -12.77
C LEU A 45 3.28 -6.07 -12.72
N PHE A 46 3.60 -6.55 -11.52
CA PHE A 46 4.46 -7.72 -11.35
C PHE A 46 3.80 -8.97 -11.94
N LEU A 47 2.52 -9.22 -11.65
CA LEU A 47 1.80 -10.35 -12.22
C LEU A 47 1.60 -10.24 -13.73
N ALA A 48 1.43 -9.03 -14.26
CA ALA A 48 1.32 -8.80 -15.70
C ALA A 48 2.63 -9.11 -16.44
N SER A 49 3.78 -8.89 -15.80
CA SER A 49 5.10 -9.24 -16.35
C SER A 49 5.50 -10.70 -16.10
N ALA A 50 4.94 -11.35 -15.07
CA ALA A 50 5.07 -12.78 -14.86
C ALA A 50 4.25 -13.57 -15.89
N ARG A 51 4.78 -14.71 -16.37
CA ARG A 51 3.99 -15.60 -17.24
C ARG A 51 2.74 -16.08 -16.48
N PRO A 52 1.55 -16.03 -17.10
CA PRO A 52 0.32 -16.51 -16.47
C PRO A 52 0.46 -17.99 -16.09
N GLY A 53 -0.07 -18.35 -14.92
CA GLY A 53 -0.21 -19.74 -14.52
C GLY A 53 -1.17 -20.52 -15.45
N PRO A 54 -1.24 -21.86 -15.31
CA PRO A 54 -2.08 -22.72 -16.15
C PRO A 54 -3.59 -22.42 -16.01
N LEU A 55 -3.99 -21.83 -14.89
CA LEU A 55 -5.31 -21.26 -14.65
C LEU A 55 -5.28 -19.82 -15.19
N GLY A 56 -5.99 -19.53 -16.27
CA GLY A 56 -5.84 -18.28 -17.05
C GLY A 56 -5.74 -16.97 -16.25
N TYR A 57 -5.24 -15.90 -16.89
CA TYR A 57 -4.81 -14.63 -16.28
C TYR A 57 -5.63 -14.13 -15.07
N PHE A 58 -6.97 -14.16 -15.15
CA PHE A 58 -7.82 -13.70 -14.06
C PHE A 58 -7.74 -14.58 -12.80
N ALA A 59 -7.73 -15.91 -12.96
CA ALA A 59 -7.60 -16.84 -11.85
C ALA A 59 -6.22 -16.71 -11.20
N TRP A 60 -5.17 -16.59 -12.01
CA TRP A 60 -3.81 -16.33 -11.53
C TRP A 60 -3.70 -15.04 -10.72
N TRP A 61 -4.31 -13.95 -11.20
CA TRP A 61 -4.36 -12.68 -10.49
C TRP A 61 -5.14 -12.77 -9.17
N LEU A 62 -6.31 -13.43 -9.18
CA LEU A 62 -7.13 -13.60 -7.99
C LEU A 62 -6.42 -14.41 -6.91
N THR A 63 -5.76 -15.52 -7.28
CA THR A 63 -4.96 -16.34 -6.34
C THR A 63 -3.86 -15.50 -5.70
N GLY A 64 -3.15 -14.73 -6.52
CA GLY A 64 -2.11 -13.83 -6.05
C GLY A 64 -2.62 -12.75 -5.08
N LEU A 65 -3.81 -12.20 -5.34
CA LEU A 65 -4.44 -11.20 -4.48
C LEU A 65 -4.87 -11.80 -3.14
N VAL A 66 -5.44 -13.01 -3.14
CA VAL A 66 -5.80 -13.73 -1.90
C VAL A 66 -4.56 -14.03 -1.07
N MET A 67 -3.45 -14.43 -1.69
CA MET A 67 -2.19 -14.69 -0.99
C MET A 67 -1.59 -13.44 -0.34
N LEU A 68 -1.72 -12.27 -0.98
CA LEU A 68 -1.18 -11.00 -0.48
C LEU A 68 -2.17 -10.17 0.35
N ALA A 69 -3.44 -10.58 0.44
CA ALA A 69 -4.47 -9.92 1.25
C ALA A 69 -4.00 -9.55 2.67
N PRO A 70 -3.32 -10.43 3.46
CA PRO A 70 -2.83 -10.06 4.78
C PRO A 70 -1.78 -8.94 4.74
N PHE A 71 -0.91 -8.92 3.73
CA PHE A 71 0.06 -7.85 3.54
C PHE A 71 -0.62 -6.51 3.23
N PHE A 72 -1.64 -6.52 2.36
CA PHE A 72 -2.45 -5.33 2.07
C PHE A 72 -3.16 -4.79 3.32
N ALA A 73 -3.73 -5.67 4.14
CA ALA A 73 -4.36 -5.29 5.39
C ALA A 73 -3.34 -4.58 6.31
N VAL A 74 -2.18 -5.20 6.54
CA VAL A 74 -1.12 -4.59 7.37
C VAL A 74 -0.64 -3.25 6.81
N TRP A 75 -0.39 -3.19 5.50
CA TRP A 75 0.05 -1.96 4.83
C TRP A 75 -0.93 -0.81 5.05
N THR A 76 -2.22 -1.05 4.78
CA THR A 76 -3.27 -0.03 4.89
C THR A 76 -3.48 0.40 6.34
N THR A 77 -3.47 -0.53 7.30
CA THR A 77 -3.56 -0.22 8.72
C THR A 77 -2.41 0.69 9.16
N LEU A 78 -1.16 0.37 8.77
CA LEU A 78 -0.01 1.19 9.12
C LEU A 78 -0.04 2.59 8.48
N THR A 79 -0.45 2.69 7.21
CA THR A 79 -0.61 3.99 6.54
C THR A 79 -1.62 4.86 7.29
N LEU A 80 -2.75 4.29 7.68
CA LEU A 80 -3.81 4.99 8.39
C LEU A 80 -3.37 5.40 9.80
N ILE A 81 -2.64 4.55 10.52
CA ILE A 81 -2.08 4.88 11.83
C ILE A 81 -1.14 6.08 11.70
N GLY A 82 -0.17 6.04 10.78
CA GLY A 82 0.75 7.16 10.53
C GLY A 82 0.02 8.45 10.15
N PHE A 83 -0.98 8.35 9.27
CA PHE A 83 -1.80 9.48 8.86
C PHE A 83 -2.60 10.08 10.01
N SER A 84 -3.22 9.24 10.84
CA SER A 84 -3.96 9.70 12.01
C SER A 84 -3.04 10.41 13.00
N ALA A 85 -1.88 9.83 13.31
CA ALA A 85 -0.89 10.42 14.21
C ALA A 85 -0.43 11.81 13.74
N GLY A 86 -0.12 11.96 12.45
CA GLY A 86 0.26 13.26 11.88
C GLY A 86 -0.89 14.28 11.90
N ARG A 87 -2.14 13.85 11.75
CA ARG A 87 -3.30 14.73 11.85
C ARG A 87 -3.53 15.23 13.28
N TRP A 88 -3.27 14.40 14.28
CA TRP A 88 -3.36 14.81 15.69
C TRP A 88 -2.26 15.81 16.07
N SER A 89 -1.07 15.70 15.47
CA SER A 89 0.04 16.64 15.72
C SER A 89 -0.18 18.07 15.19
N LEU A 90 -1.14 18.26 14.28
CA LEU A 90 -1.47 19.57 13.69
C LEU A 90 -2.66 20.27 14.37
N ARG A 91 -3.29 19.62 15.35
CA ARG A 91 -4.38 20.17 16.16
C ARG A 91 -3.83 20.69 17.47
#